data_AF-A0A0A2E583-F1
#
_entry.id   AF-A0A0A2E583-F1
#
_cell.length_a   1.000
_cell.length_b   1.000
_cell.length_c   1.000
_cell.angle_alpha   90.00
_cell.angle_beta   90.00
_cell.angle_gamma   90.00
#
_symmetry.space_group_name_H-M   'P 1'
#
loop_
_entity.id
_entity.type
_entity.pdbx_description
1 polymer ?
#
loop_
_entity_poly.entity_id
_entity_poly.type
_entity_poly.pdbx_seq_one_letter_code
_entity_poly.pdbx_strand_id
1 'polypeptide(L)'
;MTKAHSASMEKDQYILELFQTAPKEAFRLLFDTYHLKLCLFVVRFTDSFEMAEDIVQDFFVYFWEKKSYRQIKHNLRRYLYTSVRNASVAALQKHNLLSMETLSGIDMQHFMEDIEKGEEEEQKEEHFRLLPGKLEKLTPQERLVVTAVILENKKYKEAAGELNISINTLKTLLSRALKRLRKEYNLFSLFL
;
A
#
# COMPACT_ATOMS: atom_id res chain seq x y z
N MET A 1 -3.60 11.50 -22.30
CA MET A 1 -4.08 10.39 -21.45
C MET A 1 -3.09 9.26 -21.62
N THR A 2 -2.13 9.24 -20.72
CA THR A 2 -0.73 8.83 -20.93
C THR A 2 -0.57 7.34 -20.64
N LYS A 3 0.24 6.61 -21.44
CA LYS A 3 0.37 5.13 -21.49
C LYS A 3 0.43 4.39 -20.14
N ALA A 4 0.92 5.03 -19.08
CA ALA A 4 1.02 4.41 -17.75
C ALA A 4 -0.34 4.27 -17.04
N HIS A 5 -1.26 5.24 -17.20
CA HIS A 5 -2.63 5.13 -16.71
C HIS A 5 -3.38 3.99 -17.43
N SER A 6 -3.15 3.83 -18.74
CA SER A 6 -3.73 2.71 -19.50
C SER A 6 -3.17 1.36 -19.06
N ALA A 7 -1.86 1.23 -18.85
CA ALA A 7 -1.23 -0.03 -18.41
C ALA A 7 -1.70 -0.48 -17.01
N SER A 8 -1.94 0.48 -16.12
CA SER A 8 -2.51 0.24 -14.78
C SER A 8 -3.95 -0.24 -14.84
N MET A 9 -4.80 0.43 -15.63
CA MET A 9 -6.18 0.03 -15.86
C MET A 9 -6.28 -1.32 -16.58
N GLU A 10 -5.37 -1.60 -17.51
CA GLU A 10 -5.24 -2.89 -18.19
C GLU A 10 -4.90 -4.01 -17.21
N LYS A 11 -4.00 -3.77 -16.25
CA LYS A 11 -3.64 -4.77 -15.22
C LYS A 11 -4.80 -5.04 -14.26
N ASP A 12 -5.52 -4.02 -13.82
CA ASP A 12 -6.72 -4.16 -12.97
C ASP A 12 -7.79 -5.00 -13.68
N GLN A 13 -8.05 -4.68 -14.94
CA GLN A 13 -9.01 -5.37 -15.79
C GLN A 13 -8.60 -6.83 -15.98
N TYR A 14 -7.32 -7.09 -16.26
CA TYR A 14 -6.78 -8.44 -16.39
C TYR A 14 -6.95 -9.27 -15.11
N ILE A 15 -6.73 -8.68 -13.93
CA ILE A 15 -6.96 -9.36 -12.65
C ILE A 15 -8.44 -9.76 -12.50
N LEU A 16 -9.38 -8.87 -12.85
CA LEU A 16 -10.82 -9.13 -12.80
C LEU A 16 -11.25 -10.23 -13.77
N GLU A 17 -10.69 -10.24 -14.98
CA GLU A 17 -10.96 -11.28 -15.98
C GLU A 17 -10.41 -12.63 -15.54
N LEU A 18 -9.19 -12.65 -14.99
CA LEU A 18 -8.56 -13.86 -14.48
C LEU A 18 -9.36 -14.46 -13.31
N PHE A 19 -10.09 -13.66 -12.52
CA PHE A 19 -11.00 -14.17 -11.49
C PHE A 19 -12.15 -15.02 -12.05
N GLN A 20 -12.50 -14.89 -13.34
CA GLN A 20 -13.54 -15.70 -13.99
C GLN A 20 -13.03 -17.08 -14.39
N THR A 21 -11.75 -17.21 -14.74
CA THR A 21 -11.16 -18.43 -15.30
C THR A 21 -10.24 -19.15 -14.31
N ALA A 22 -9.41 -18.42 -13.57
CA ALA A 22 -8.43 -18.94 -12.62
C ALA A 22 -8.41 -18.13 -11.31
N PRO A 23 -9.41 -18.30 -10.41
CA PRO A 23 -9.56 -17.49 -9.21
C PRO A 23 -8.34 -17.49 -8.27
N LYS A 24 -7.64 -18.63 -8.15
CA LYS A 24 -6.46 -18.75 -7.28
C LYS A 24 -5.27 -17.93 -7.83
N GLU A 25 -5.07 -17.96 -9.13
CA GLU A 25 -4.00 -17.21 -9.81
C GLU A 25 -4.31 -15.71 -9.79
N ALA A 26 -5.57 -15.34 -10.05
CA ALA A 26 -6.06 -13.98 -9.92
C ALA A 26 -5.85 -13.42 -8.51
N PHE A 27 -6.18 -14.20 -7.47
CA PHE A 27 -5.96 -13.77 -6.10
C PHE A 27 -4.48 -13.58 -5.76
N ARG A 28 -3.61 -14.47 -6.23
CA ARG A 28 -2.16 -14.32 -6.05
C ARG A 28 -1.65 -13.06 -6.74
N LEU A 29 -2.04 -12.81 -8.00
CA LEU A 29 -1.65 -11.62 -8.74
C LEU A 29 -2.18 -10.33 -8.08
N LEU A 30 -3.41 -10.35 -7.59
CA LEU A 30 -4.01 -9.28 -6.82
C LEU A 30 -3.20 -8.99 -5.56
N PHE A 31 -2.91 -10.03 -4.78
CA PHE A 31 -2.13 -9.92 -3.54
C PHE A 31 -0.73 -9.35 -3.80
N ASP A 32 0.01 -9.93 -4.74
CA ASP A 32 1.37 -9.49 -5.09
C ASP A 32 1.38 -8.05 -5.63
N THR A 33 0.28 -7.59 -6.25
CA THR A 33 0.17 -6.23 -6.81
C THR A 33 -0.25 -5.18 -5.77
N TYR A 34 -1.15 -5.52 -4.84
CA TYR A 34 -1.79 -4.54 -3.97
C TYR A 34 -1.44 -4.66 -2.50
N HIS A 35 -0.90 -5.78 -2.01
CA HIS A 35 -0.66 -5.98 -0.58
C HIS A 35 0.16 -4.83 0.02
N LEU A 36 1.36 -4.58 -0.53
CA LEU A 36 2.22 -3.52 0.00
C LEU A 36 1.61 -2.13 -0.18
N LYS A 37 0.95 -1.86 -1.32
CA LYS A 37 0.27 -0.57 -1.59
C LYS A 37 -0.84 -0.29 -0.57
N LEU A 38 -1.65 -1.29 -0.26
CA LEU A 38 -2.71 -1.19 0.74
C LEU A 38 -2.11 -1.05 2.14
N CYS A 39 -1.05 -1.77 2.50
CA CYS A 39 -0.37 -1.59 3.80
C CYS A 39 0.12 -0.15 3.97
N LEU A 40 0.81 0.41 2.97
CA LEU A 40 1.30 1.80 3.03
C LEU A 40 0.16 2.81 3.14
N PHE A 41 -0.95 2.57 2.46
CA PHE A 41 -2.16 3.38 2.63
C PHE A 41 -2.69 3.28 4.06
N VAL A 42 -2.78 2.06 4.62
CA VAL A 42 -3.32 1.83 5.96
C VAL A 42 -2.42 2.40 7.06
N VAL A 43 -1.10 2.43 6.86
CA VAL A 43 -0.15 3.08 7.79
C VAL A 43 -0.49 4.56 8.02
N ARG A 44 -1.14 5.23 7.05
CA ARG A 44 -1.63 6.60 7.20
C ARG A 44 -2.78 6.74 8.22
N PHE A 45 -3.37 5.65 8.69
CA PHE A 45 -4.36 5.68 9.76
C PHE A 45 -3.82 5.07 11.04
N THR A 46 -2.94 4.08 10.95
CA THR A 46 -2.48 3.30 12.11
C THR A 46 -1.14 3.78 12.70
N ASP A 47 -0.34 4.53 11.93
CA ASP A 47 1.07 4.85 12.25
C ASP A 47 1.94 3.61 12.58
N SER A 48 1.48 2.41 12.22
CA SER A 48 2.12 1.14 12.52
C SER A 48 2.00 0.22 11.30
N PHE A 49 3.15 -0.19 10.76
CA PHE A 49 3.20 -1.11 9.62
C PHE A 49 2.68 -2.49 10.00
N GLU A 50 2.97 -2.94 11.22
CA GLU A 50 2.49 -4.22 11.74
C GLU A 50 0.96 -4.24 11.80
N MET A 51 0.34 -3.23 12.42
CA MET A 51 -1.13 -3.12 12.47
C MET A 51 -1.74 -2.97 11.07
N ALA A 52 -1.07 -2.25 10.17
CA ALA A 52 -1.52 -2.10 8.80
C ALA A 52 -1.50 -3.42 8.03
N GLU A 53 -0.44 -4.22 8.21
CA GLU A 53 -0.32 -5.54 7.60
C GLU A 53 -1.39 -6.49 8.11
N ASP A 54 -1.67 -6.50 9.41
CA ASP A 54 -2.71 -7.34 10.01
C ASP A 54 -4.09 -6.99 9.43
N ILE A 55 -4.43 -5.69 9.37
CA ILE A 55 -5.70 -5.22 8.78
C ILE A 55 -5.82 -5.62 7.31
N VAL A 56 -4.74 -5.47 6.54
CA VAL A 56 -4.71 -5.80 5.11
C VAL A 56 -4.81 -7.31 4.89
N GLN A 57 -4.13 -8.13 5.71
CA GLN A 57 -4.25 -9.59 5.66
C GLN A 57 -5.67 -10.03 5.96
N ASP A 58 -6.28 -9.54 7.03
CA ASP A 58 -7.67 -9.84 7.38
C ASP A 58 -8.63 -9.45 6.25
N PHE A 59 -8.40 -8.28 5.62
CA PHE A 59 -9.14 -7.86 4.44
C PHE A 59 -9.01 -8.86 3.29
N PHE A 60 -7.80 -9.32 2.96
CA PHE A 60 -7.59 -10.28 1.87
C PHE A 60 -8.19 -11.65 2.16
N VAL A 61 -8.11 -12.12 3.40
CA VAL A 61 -8.77 -13.37 3.85
C VAL A 61 -10.27 -13.24 3.66
N TYR A 62 -10.88 -12.17 4.18
CA TYR A 62 -12.31 -11.89 4.02
C TYR A 62 -12.72 -11.78 2.55
N PHE A 63 -11.93 -11.06 1.74
CA PHE A 63 -12.15 -10.89 0.30
C PHE A 63 -12.23 -12.23 -0.43
N TRP A 64 -11.33 -13.16 -0.09
CA TRP A 64 -11.28 -14.50 -0.65
C TRP A 64 -12.46 -15.35 -0.18
N GLU A 65 -12.70 -15.43 1.12
CA GLU A 65 -13.75 -16.27 1.72
C GLU A 65 -15.15 -15.88 1.27
N LYS A 66 -15.44 -14.57 1.23
CA LYS A 66 -16.74 -14.06 0.76
C LYS A 66 -16.86 -14.00 -0.75
N LYS A 67 -15.79 -14.34 -1.48
CA LYS A 67 -15.72 -14.24 -2.94
C LYS A 67 -16.13 -12.85 -3.43
N SER A 68 -15.69 -11.81 -2.72
CA SER A 68 -16.07 -10.42 -2.96
C SER A 68 -15.76 -9.96 -4.37
N TYR A 69 -14.74 -10.55 -5.00
CA TYR A 69 -14.39 -10.34 -6.41
C TYR A 69 -15.55 -10.55 -7.39
N ARG A 70 -16.54 -11.38 -7.06
CA ARG A 70 -17.72 -11.63 -7.92
C ARG A 70 -18.64 -10.42 -8.05
N GLN A 71 -18.58 -9.49 -7.11
CA GLN A 71 -19.41 -8.28 -7.09
C GLN A 71 -18.73 -7.09 -7.77
N ILE A 72 -17.43 -7.21 -8.06
CA ILE A 72 -16.62 -6.13 -8.63
C ILE A 72 -16.69 -6.23 -10.16
N LYS A 73 -17.50 -5.36 -10.76
CA LYS A 73 -17.63 -5.28 -12.22
C LYS A 73 -16.63 -4.30 -12.85
N HIS A 74 -16.34 -3.21 -12.14
CA HIS A 74 -15.42 -2.16 -12.58
C HIS A 74 -14.68 -1.57 -11.37
N ASN A 75 -13.58 -0.85 -11.63
CA ASN A 75 -12.85 -0.06 -10.64
C ASN A 75 -12.32 -0.87 -9.44
N LEU A 76 -11.56 -1.94 -9.73
CA LEU A 76 -10.93 -2.79 -8.72
C LEU A 76 -10.20 -1.99 -7.64
N ARG A 77 -9.31 -1.06 -8.01
CA ARG A 77 -8.64 -0.14 -7.07
C ARG A 77 -9.57 0.54 -6.10
N ARG A 78 -10.60 1.22 -6.63
CA ARG A 78 -11.55 1.97 -5.80
C ARG A 78 -12.19 1.06 -4.76
N TYR A 79 -12.57 -0.15 -5.17
CA TYR A 79 -13.11 -1.15 -4.26
C TYR A 79 -12.10 -1.53 -3.18
N LEU A 80 -10.85 -1.86 -3.54
CA LEU A 80 -9.81 -2.28 -2.59
C LEU A 80 -9.52 -1.19 -1.55
N TYR A 81 -9.23 0.04 -2.00
CA TYR A 81 -8.89 1.15 -1.10
C TYR A 81 -10.07 1.56 -0.22
N THR A 82 -11.30 1.56 -0.75
CA THR A 82 -12.49 1.87 0.06
C THR A 82 -12.72 0.79 1.12
N SER A 83 -12.58 -0.48 0.74
CA SER A 83 -12.82 -1.61 1.65
C SER A 83 -11.77 -1.66 2.76
N VAL A 84 -10.49 -1.48 2.43
CA VAL A 84 -9.43 -1.49 3.44
C VAL A 84 -9.50 -0.27 4.36
N ARG A 85 -9.93 0.90 3.87
CA ARG A 85 -10.22 2.07 4.72
C ARG A 85 -11.30 1.73 5.74
N ASN A 86 -12.40 1.12 5.29
CA ASN A 86 -13.49 0.73 6.20
C ASN A 86 -13.02 -0.30 7.24
N ALA A 87 -12.22 -1.29 6.82
CA ALA A 87 -11.60 -2.24 7.74
C ALA A 87 -10.67 -1.55 8.76
N SER A 88 -9.89 -0.57 8.31
CA SER A 88 -8.99 0.21 9.17
C SER A 88 -9.77 1.03 10.21
N VAL A 89 -10.85 1.70 9.79
CA VAL A 89 -11.74 2.43 10.70
C VAL A 89 -12.33 1.49 11.74
N ALA A 90 -12.85 0.33 11.32
CA ALA A 90 -13.42 -0.65 12.23
C ALA A 90 -12.39 -1.20 13.23
N ALA A 91 -11.15 -1.45 12.77
CA ALA A 91 -10.06 -1.87 13.65
C ALA A 91 -9.71 -0.78 14.67
N LEU A 92 -9.55 0.47 14.23
CA LEU A 92 -9.23 1.59 15.12
C LEU A 92 -10.36 1.88 16.13
N GLN A 93 -11.64 1.71 15.74
CA GLN A 93 -12.79 1.76 16.66
C GLN A 93 -12.62 0.72 17.77
N LYS A 94 -12.37 -0.53 17.36
CA LYS A 94 -12.26 -1.67 18.28
C LYS A 94 -11.12 -1.50 19.29
N HIS A 95 -10.04 -0.84 18.90
CA HIS A 95 -8.89 -0.58 19.76
C HIS A 95 -8.99 0.71 20.58
N ASN A 96 -10.11 1.46 20.50
CA ASN A 96 -10.26 2.81 21.09
C ASN A 96 -9.15 3.79 20.66
N LEU A 97 -8.56 3.57 19.49
CA LEU A 97 -7.48 4.40 18.94
C LEU A 97 -7.99 5.46 17.97
N LEU A 98 -9.32 5.59 17.82
CA LEU A 98 -9.89 6.62 16.97
C LEU A 98 -9.89 7.98 17.66
N SER A 99 -9.05 8.88 17.15
CA SER A 99 -9.35 10.31 17.24
C SER A 99 -10.35 10.71 16.15
N MET A 100 -11.21 11.67 16.46
CA MET A 100 -12.21 12.21 15.52
C MET A 100 -11.56 12.83 14.25
N GLU A 101 -10.27 13.19 14.33
CA GLU A 101 -9.44 13.69 13.22
C GLU A 101 -9.06 12.61 12.19
N THR A 102 -9.01 11.33 12.58
CA THR A 102 -8.56 10.24 11.69
C THR A 102 -9.60 9.92 10.60
N LEU A 103 -10.88 10.24 10.86
CA LEU A 103 -12.01 9.99 9.95
C LEU A 103 -12.25 11.13 8.96
N SER A 104 -11.91 12.38 9.32
CA SER A 104 -12.23 13.59 8.56
C SER A 104 -11.10 14.05 7.63
N GLY A 105 -9.85 13.61 7.84
CA GLY A 105 -8.68 14.17 7.17
C GLY A 105 -8.27 13.60 5.81
N ILE A 106 -8.89 12.52 5.32
CA ILE A 106 -8.52 11.91 4.03
C ILE A 106 -9.74 11.88 3.12
N ASP A 107 -9.79 12.87 2.23
CA ASP A 107 -10.69 12.86 1.08
C ASP A 107 -10.28 11.71 0.14
N MET A 108 -11.16 10.70 0.05
CA MET A 108 -10.95 9.55 -0.83
C MET A 108 -10.91 9.96 -2.30
N GLN A 109 -11.59 11.05 -2.67
CA GLN A 109 -11.59 11.58 -4.03
C GLN A 109 -10.18 12.10 -4.36
N HIS A 110 -9.65 13.00 -3.53
CA HIS A 110 -8.30 13.52 -3.66
C HIS A 110 -7.24 12.41 -3.60
N PHE A 111 -7.43 11.41 -2.73
CA PHE A 111 -6.49 10.29 -2.65
C PHE A 111 -6.48 9.44 -3.92
N MET A 112 -7.65 9.17 -4.52
CA MET A 112 -7.73 8.47 -5.79
C MET A 112 -7.09 9.28 -6.92
N GLU A 113 -7.31 10.60 -6.94
CA GLU A 113 -6.65 11.50 -7.89
C GLU A 113 -5.13 11.49 -7.73
N ASP A 114 -4.60 11.48 -6.50
CA ASP A 114 -3.15 11.39 -6.26
C ASP A 114 -2.56 10.06 -6.75
N ILE A 115 -3.29 8.95 -6.59
CA ILE A 115 -2.87 7.65 -7.14
C ILE A 115 -2.81 7.72 -8.67
N GLU A 116 -3.85 8.28 -9.28
CA GLU A 116 -3.97 8.36 -10.73
C GLU A 116 -2.90 9.28 -11.34
N LYS A 117 -2.69 10.47 -10.74
CA LYS A 117 -1.69 11.45 -11.17
C LYS A 117 -0.26 10.95 -10.99
N GLY A 118 0.02 10.31 -9.86
CA GLY A 118 1.35 9.78 -9.61
C GLY A 118 1.76 8.65 -10.55
N GLU A 119 0.79 7.96 -11.15
CA GLU A 119 1.08 6.95 -12.16
C GLU A 119 1.40 7.53 -13.54
N GLU A 120 1.26 8.85 -13.74
CA GLU A 120 1.68 9.55 -14.96
C GLU A 120 3.22 9.64 -15.03
N GLU A 121 3.82 9.27 -16.18
CA GLU A 121 5.29 9.20 -16.37
C GLU A 121 6.04 10.46 -15.91
N GLU A 122 5.48 11.63 -16.16
CA GLU A 122 6.08 12.92 -15.78
C GLU A 122 6.10 13.12 -14.26
N GLN A 123 5.05 12.70 -13.55
CA GLN A 123 5.02 12.76 -12.09
C GLN A 123 5.86 11.68 -11.44
N LYS A 124 6.00 10.50 -12.08
CA LYS A 124 6.93 9.46 -11.63
C LYS A 124 8.36 9.96 -11.62
N GLU A 125 8.82 10.59 -12.70
CA GLU A 125 10.17 11.16 -12.76
C GLU A 125 10.40 12.22 -11.68
N GLU A 126 9.42 13.10 -11.45
CA GLU A 126 9.51 14.11 -10.39
C GLU A 126 9.55 13.46 -9.00
N HIS A 127 8.71 12.46 -8.74
CA HIS A 127 8.72 11.71 -7.49
C HIS A 127 10.06 11.00 -7.26
N PHE A 128 10.58 10.30 -8.27
CA PHE A 128 11.89 9.66 -8.24
C PHE A 128 13.02 10.65 -7.98
N ARG A 129 12.99 11.83 -8.61
CA ARG A 129 13.98 12.89 -8.40
C ARG A 129 14.00 13.39 -6.96
N LEU A 130 12.87 13.41 -6.28
CA LEU A 130 12.76 13.84 -4.89
C LEU A 130 13.05 12.73 -3.87
N LEU A 131 13.08 11.45 -4.27
CA LEU A 131 13.34 10.31 -3.38
C LEU A 131 14.64 10.44 -2.57
N PRO A 132 15.81 10.81 -3.15
CA PRO A 132 17.05 10.89 -2.39
C PRO A 132 16.95 11.84 -1.19
N GLY A 133 16.36 13.03 -1.39
CA GLY A 133 16.17 14.02 -0.31
C GLY A 133 15.20 13.54 0.77
N LYS A 134 14.17 12.76 0.41
CA LYS A 134 13.26 12.14 1.39
C LYS A 134 13.99 11.08 2.24
N LEU A 135 14.82 10.26 1.59
CA LEU A 135 15.57 9.18 2.24
C LEU A 135 16.70 9.69 3.15
N GLU A 136 17.23 10.89 2.90
CA GLU A 136 18.25 11.52 3.75
C GLU A 136 17.80 11.74 5.20
N LYS A 137 16.50 11.91 5.42
CA LYS A 137 15.90 12.06 6.77
C LYS A 137 15.89 10.76 7.58
N LEU A 138 16.04 9.62 6.91
CA LEU A 138 16.09 8.31 7.53
C LEU A 138 17.48 8.00 8.05
N THR A 139 17.53 7.29 9.17
CA THR A 139 18.78 6.64 9.61
C THR A 139 19.28 5.65 8.55
N PRO A 140 20.57 5.32 8.52
CA PRO A 140 21.11 4.37 7.53
C PRO A 140 20.35 3.04 7.50
N GLN A 141 19.95 2.50 8.66
CA GLN A 141 19.20 1.25 8.73
C GLN A 141 17.75 1.38 8.25
N GLU A 142 17.05 2.45 8.61
CA GLU A 142 15.69 2.73 8.09
C GLU A 142 15.71 2.86 6.56
N ARG A 143 16.74 3.50 6.01
CA ARG A 143 16.92 3.66 4.56
C ARG A 143 17.11 2.33 3.86
N LEU A 144 17.99 1.47 4.38
CA LEU A 144 18.21 0.13 3.82
C LEU A 144 16.92 -0.70 3.80
N VAL A 145 16.16 -0.67 4.89
CA VAL A 145 14.87 -1.38 4.98
C VAL A 145 13.83 -0.82 4.00
N VAL A 146 13.72 0.51 3.91
CA VAL A 146 12.81 1.16 2.95
C VAL A 146 13.21 0.83 1.52
N THR A 147 14.49 0.89 1.18
CA THR A 147 14.98 0.55 -0.17
C THR A 147 14.64 -0.91 -0.51
N ALA A 148 15.01 -1.86 0.33
CA ALA A 148 14.79 -3.27 0.06
C ALA A 148 13.30 -3.61 -0.09
N VAL A 149 12.46 -3.10 0.81
CA VAL A 149 11.04 -3.46 0.85
C VAL A 149 10.19 -2.65 -0.13
N ILE A 150 10.42 -1.35 -0.20
CA ILE A 150 9.54 -0.42 -0.94
C ILE A 150 10.06 -0.20 -2.36
N LEU A 151 11.36 0.07 -2.52
CA LEU A 151 11.91 0.40 -3.84
C LEU A 151 12.24 -0.86 -4.66
N GLU A 152 12.76 -1.89 -4.00
CA GLU A 152 13.14 -3.15 -4.65
C GLU A 152 12.04 -4.22 -4.58
N ASN A 153 10.95 -3.95 -3.85
CA ASN A 153 9.81 -4.85 -3.67
C ASN A 153 10.21 -6.26 -3.15
N LYS A 154 11.27 -6.36 -2.34
CA LYS A 154 11.73 -7.63 -1.75
C LYS A 154 10.77 -8.11 -0.68
N LYS A 155 10.64 -9.43 -0.55
CA LYS A 155 9.86 -10.04 0.54
C LYS A 155 10.55 -9.79 1.87
N TYR A 156 9.80 -9.64 2.96
CA TYR A 156 10.39 -9.33 4.28
C TYR A 156 11.42 -10.36 4.73
N LYS A 157 11.20 -11.65 4.43
CA LYS A 157 12.16 -12.71 4.75
C LYS A 157 13.48 -12.55 4.00
N GLU A 158 13.41 -12.14 2.74
CA GLU A 158 14.58 -11.91 1.88
C GLU A 158 15.34 -10.68 2.34
N ALA A 159 14.64 -9.54 2.49
CA ALA A 159 15.22 -8.30 2.97
C ALA A 159 15.83 -8.43 4.39
N ALA A 160 15.15 -9.14 5.29
CA ALA A 160 15.68 -9.41 6.64
C ALA A 160 16.95 -10.27 6.61
N GLY A 161 16.98 -11.27 5.72
CA GLY A 161 18.15 -12.13 5.52
C GLY A 161 19.35 -11.37 4.98
N GLU A 162 19.13 -10.51 3.98
CA GLU A 162 20.17 -9.68 3.37
C GLU A 162 20.75 -8.65 4.34
N LEU A 163 19.88 -8.03 5.15
CA LEU A 163 20.28 -7.04 6.15
C LEU A 163 20.75 -7.66 7.47
N ASN A 164 20.71 -8.99 7.58
CA ASN A 164 21.09 -9.75 8.78
C ASN A 164 20.36 -9.27 10.05
N ILE A 165 19.03 -9.06 9.95
CA ILE A 165 18.16 -8.66 11.05
C ILE A 165 16.96 -9.60 11.17
N SER A 166 16.24 -9.56 12.30
CA SER A 166 14.98 -10.29 12.41
C SER A 166 13.87 -9.63 11.57
N ILE A 167 12.88 -10.41 11.13
CA ILE A 167 11.69 -9.88 10.42
C ILE A 167 10.97 -8.84 11.29
N ASN A 168 10.90 -9.05 12.61
CA ASN A 168 10.28 -8.09 13.53
C ASN A 168 11.06 -6.77 13.62
N THR A 169 12.40 -6.85 13.62
CA THR A 169 13.28 -5.67 13.55
C THR A 169 13.05 -4.92 12.24
N LEU A 170 12.95 -5.64 11.12
CA LEU A 170 12.65 -5.05 9.81
C LEU A 170 11.31 -4.31 9.82
N LYS A 171 10.22 -4.94 10.30
CA LYS A 171 8.89 -4.31 10.41
C LYS A 171 8.89 -3.07 11.31
N THR A 172 9.66 -3.12 12.40
CA THR A 172 9.83 -2.00 13.33
C THR A 172 10.55 -0.82 12.66
N LEU A 173 11.66 -1.09 11.95
CA LEU A 173 12.41 -0.08 11.21
C LEU A 173 11.55 0.52 10.10
N LEU A 174 10.78 -0.31 9.38
CA LEU A 174 9.86 0.14 8.34
C LEU A 174 8.78 1.06 8.92
N SER A 175 8.16 0.69 10.05
CA SER A 175 7.16 1.53 10.74
C SER A 175 7.74 2.90 11.13
N ARG A 176 8.94 2.91 11.71
CA ARG A 176 9.63 4.15 12.11
C ARG A 176 9.98 5.03 10.91
N ALA A 177 10.48 4.42 9.84
CA ALA A 177 10.81 5.11 8.61
C ALA A 177 9.57 5.77 7.98
N LEU A 178 8.49 5.02 7.84
CA LEU A 178 7.23 5.51 7.29
C LEU A 178 6.62 6.61 8.15
N LYS A 179 6.63 6.46 9.48
CA LYS A 179 6.16 7.50 10.39
C LYS A 179 6.97 8.80 10.26
N ARG A 180 8.28 8.69 10.03
CA ARG A 180 9.15 9.85 9.80
C ARG A 180 8.87 10.51 8.46
N LEU A 181 8.78 9.72 7.40
CA LEU A 181 8.48 10.22 6.04
C LEU A 181 7.10 10.85 5.95
N ARG A 182 6.10 10.33 6.67
CA ARG A 182 4.73 10.85 6.70
C ARG A 182 4.66 12.30 7.16
N LYS A 183 5.52 12.73 8.09
CA LYS A 183 5.50 14.10 8.62
C LYS A 183 5.82 15.15 7.56
N GLU A 184 6.56 14.77 6.53
CA GLU A 184 7.09 15.69 5.52
C GLU A 184 6.53 15.39 4.12
N TYR A 185 6.04 14.17 3.85
CA TYR A 185 5.67 13.71 2.51
C TYR A 185 4.46 12.77 2.48
N ASN A 186 3.76 12.74 1.33
CA ASN A 186 2.79 11.71 1.01
C ASN A 186 3.54 10.39 0.71
N LEU A 187 3.36 9.37 1.57
CA LEU A 187 4.04 8.07 1.49
C LEU A 187 3.82 7.34 0.16
N PHE A 188 2.75 7.66 -0.57
CA PHE A 188 2.45 7.04 -1.86
C PHE A 188 3.46 7.43 -2.95
N SER A 189 4.08 8.61 -2.84
CA SER A 189 5.15 9.07 -3.74
C SER A 189 6.44 8.22 -3.65
N LEU A 190 6.49 7.22 -2.75
CA LEU A 190 7.59 6.26 -2.69
C LEU A 190 7.42 5.10 -3.70
N PHE A 191 6.25 4.94 -4.33
CA PHE A 191 5.88 3.78 -5.15
C PHE A 191 5.40 4.12 -6.56
N LEU A 192 5.29 5.42 -6.85
CA LEU A 192 4.79 5.95 -8.11
C LEU A 192 5.95 6.04 -9.09
#